data_AF-A0AB34HT27-F1
#
_entry.id   AF-A0AB34HT27-F1
#
_cell.length_a   1.000
_cell.length_b   1.000
_cell.length_c   1.000
_cell.angle_alpha   90.00
_cell.angle_beta   90.00
_cell.angle_gamma   90.00
#
_symmetry.space_group_name_H-M   'P 1'
#
loop_
_entity.id
_entity.type
_entity.pdbx_description
1 polymer ?
#
loop_
_entity_poly.entity_id
_entity_poly.type
_entity_poly.pdbx_seq_one_letter_code
_entity_poly.pdbx_strand_id
1 'polypeptide(L)'
;MVNMVELTAVQAEEENQNMVAPGCLAQSNDPAARALWEALLNTKHKEAVMEVRRHLVEAASRENLPIKMSMGRVTPGQLMSYIHLFKNNLKALGNHCGLLQLGLATVQTLKHPQTAKWDNFLAFERLLLQSIGESTMSVVLNQLLPMIKPSNQRTNDDYSPEELLVLLIYIYSVSGEFSVDKDLGEGEEKVKKALAQVFCEESELSPLLQKITGCRKALS
;
A
#
# COMPACT_ATOMS: atom_id res chain seq x y z
N MET A 1 -0.55 10.78 6.28
CA MET A 1 -1.40 11.77 7.00
C MET A 1 -2.75 11.77 6.31
N VAL A 2 -3.87 11.60 7.03
CA VAL A 2 -5.20 11.49 6.39
C VAL A 2 -5.63 12.87 5.94
N ASN A 3 -5.93 13.02 4.65
CA ASN A 3 -6.41 14.28 4.11
C ASN A 3 -7.89 14.48 4.51
N MET A 4 -8.17 15.50 5.32
CA MET A 4 -9.53 15.82 5.80
C MET A 4 -10.27 16.84 4.93
N VAL A 5 -9.68 17.29 3.81
CA VAL A 5 -10.26 18.31 2.91
C VAL A 5 -11.69 17.96 2.54
N GLU A 6 -11.97 16.70 2.21
CA GLU A 6 -13.30 16.24 1.78
C GLU A 6 -14.40 16.41 2.85
N LEU A 7 -14.03 16.54 4.13
CA LEU A 7 -14.93 16.82 5.26
C LEU A 7 -14.98 18.31 5.65
N THR A 8 -14.06 19.12 5.15
CA THR A 8 -14.05 20.58 5.38
C THR A 8 -14.68 21.30 4.19
N ALA A 9 -15.33 22.44 4.42
CA ALA A 9 -15.87 23.27 3.34
C ALA A 9 -14.80 24.07 2.58
N VAL A 10 -13.51 23.76 2.79
CA VAL A 10 -12.37 24.52 2.26
C VAL A 10 -12.02 23.99 0.87
N GLN A 11 -12.12 24.85 -0.15
CA GLN A 11 -11.61 24.55 -1.49
C GLN A 11 -10.09 24.45 -1.43
N ALA A 12 -9.54 23.34 -1.93
CA ALA A 12 -8.11 23.13 -2.01
C ALA A 12 -7.54 23.94 -3.19
N GLU A 13 -7.08 25.15 -2.94
CA GLU A 13 -6.00 25.72 -3.74
C GLU A 13 -4.68 25.07 -3.28
N GLU A 14 -3.82 24.72 -4.23
CA GLU A 14 -2.58 23.95 -4.02
C GLU A 14 -1.63 24.54 -2.97
N GLU A 15 -1.80 25.82 -2.61
CA GLU A 15 -1.04 26.55 -1.59
C GLU A 15 -1.43 26.24 -0.13
N ASN A 16 -2.62 25.66 0.13
CA ASN A 16 -3.15 25.48 1.49
C ASN A 16 -3.01 24.05 2.07
N GLN A 17 -2.19 23.19 1.46
CA GLN A 17 -2.00 21.80 1.90
C GLN A 17 -1.52 21.65 3.35
N ASN A 18 -0.87 22.68 3.91
CA ASN A 18 -0.40 22.71 5.31
C ASN A 18 -1.44 23.24 6.33
N MET A 19 -2.59 23.75 5.88
CA MET A 19 -3.60 24.38 6.76
C MET A 19 -4.83 23.51 7.02
N VAL A 20 -4.90 22.32 6.41
CA VAL A 20 -5.99 21.36 6.64
C VAL A 20 -5.63 20.49 7.84
N ALA A 21 -6.50 20.47 8.86
CA ALA A 21 -6.28 19.70 10.08
C ALA A 21 -5.94 18.23 9.73
N PRO A 22 -4.71 17.76 10.04
CA PRO A 22 -4.31 16.41 9.71
C PRO A 22 -5.14 15.41 10.51
N GLY A 23 -5.81 14.47 9.84
CA GLY A 23 -6.56 13.41 10.51
C GLY A 23 -5.63 12.43 11.24
N CYS A 24 -6.09 11.90 12.38
CA CYS A 24 -5.36 10.92 13.18
C CYS A 24 -5.95 9.52 13.00
N LEU A 25 -5.11 8.55 12.66
CA LEU A 25 -5.52 7.14 12.60
C LEU A 25 -5.65 6.52 13.99
N ALA A 26 -4.82 6.97 14.94
CA ALA A 26 -4.80 6.47 16.30
C ALA A 26 -5.75 7.30 17.18
N GLN A 27 -7.01 6.89 17.23
CA GLN A 27 -8.01 7.50 18.11
C GLN A 27 -8.19 6.66 19.37
N SER A 28 -7.36 6.93 20.39
CA SER A 28 -7.37 6.22 21.68
C SER A 28 -8.58 6.52 22.56
N ASN A 29 -9.27 7.63 22.31
CA ASN A 29 -10.40 8.10 23.14
C ASN A 29 -11.78 7.63 22.65
N ASP A 30 -11.89 7.10 21.43
CA ASP A 30 -13.14 6.58 20.88
C ASP A 30 -13.08 5.04 20.81
N PRO A 31 -13.84 4.31 21.65
CA PRO A 31 -13.82 2.85 21.65
C PRO A 31 -14.30 2.25 20.32
N ALA A 32 -15.19 2.94 19.59
CA ALA A 32 -15.66 2.47 18.29
C ALA A 32 -14.60 2.64 17.19
N ALA A 33 -13.88 3.77 17.18
CA ALA A 33 -12.75 3.98 16.27
C ALA A 33 -11.58 3.04 16.59
N ARG A 34 -11.32 2.78 17.88
CA ARG A 34 -10.30 1.82 18.30
C ARG A 34 -10.62 0.40 17.86
N ALA A 35 -11.85 -0.06 18.09
CA ALA A 35 -12.28 -1.39 17.63
C ALA A 35 -12.16 -1.51 16.10
N LEU A 36 -12.53 -0.47 15.35
CA LEU A 36 -12.37 -0.45 13.90
C LEU A 36 -10.88 -0.48 13.49
N TRP A 37 -10.02 0.28 14.17
CA TRP A 37 -8.58 0.26 13.92
C TRP A 37 -7.97 -1.12 14.19
N GLU A 38 -8.34 -1.76 15.29
CA GLU A 38 -7.90 -3.13 15.61
C GLU A 38 -8.43 -4.14 14.58
N ALA A 39 -9.66 -3.99 14.09
CA ALA A 39 -10.20 -4.84 13.04
C ALA A 39 -9.45 -4.65 11.71
N LEU A 40 -9.11 -3.40 11.34
CA LEU A 40 -8.35 -3.10 10.12
C LEU A 40 -6.96 -3.76 10.12
N LEU A 41 -6.31 -3.87 11.28
CA LEU A 41 -4.99 -4.48 11.42
C LEU A 41 -5.01 -6.01 11.42
N ASN A 42 -6.10 -6.63 11.88
CA ASN A 42 -6.16 -8.08 12.08
C ASN A 42 -6.97 -8.83 11.03
N THR A 43 -7.73 -8.13 10.17
CA THR A 43 -8.61 -8.76 9.17
C THR A 43 -8.08 -8.63 7.74
N LYS A 44 -8.60 -9.46 6.85
CA LYS A 44 -8.25 -9.40 5.42
C LYS A 44 -8.79 -8.11 4.80
N HIS A 45 -8.11 -7.60 3.78
CA HIS A 45 -8.48 -6.34 3.09
C HIS A 45 -9.99 -6.21 2.78
N LYS A 46 -10.61 -7.25 2.23
CA LYS A 46 -12.05 -7.23 1.89
C LYS A 46 -12.96 -7.13 3.13
N GLU A 47 -12.61 -7.85 4.20
CA GLU A 47 -13.35 -7.86 5.46
C GLU A 47 -13.19 -6.52 6.18
N ALA A 48 -11.97 -6.02 6.26
CA ALA A 48 -11.63 -4.69 6.76
C ALA A 48 -12.47 -3.58 6.11
N VAL A 49 -12.57 -3.57 4.77
CA VAL A 49 -13.37 -2.59 4.03
C VAL A 49 -14.88 -2.75 4.30
N MET A 50 -15.37 -3.98 4.46
CA MET A 50 -16.76 -4.25 4.85
C MET A 50 -17.06 -3.77 6.27
N GLU A 51 -16.10 -3.90 7.18
CA GLU A 51 -16.22 -3.47 8.56
C GLU A 51 -16.28 -1.95 8.68
N VAL A 52 -15.44 -1.23 7.94
CA VAL A 52 -15.51 0.24 7.82
C VAL A 52 -16.90 0.67 7.35
N ARG A 53 -17.44 0.00 6.33
CA ARG A 53 -18.80 0.28 5.84
C ARG A 53 -19.85 0.03 6.93
N ARG A 54 -19.78 -1.11 7.64
CA ARG A 54 -20.71 -1.45 8.73
C ARG A 54 -20.74 -0.36 9.79
N HIS A 55 -19.56 0.04 10.26
CA HIS A 55 -19.38 1.09 11.25
C HIS A 55 -19.92 2.46 10.77
N LEU A 56 -19.69 2.85 9.51
CA LEU A 56 -20.25 4.07 8.93
C LEU A 56 -21.78 4.06 8.85
N VAL A 57 -22.37 2.93 8.46
CA VAL A 57 -23.83 2.76 8.37
C VAL A 57 -24.46 2.77 9.77
N GLU A 58 -23.83 2.14 10.76
CA GLU A 58 -24.29 2.15 12.15
C GLU A 58 -24.24 3.55 12.76
N ALA A 59 -23.16 4.29 12.55
CA ALA A 59 -23.05 5.68 12.98
C ALA A 59 -24.12 6.56 12.29
N ALA A 60 -24.34 6.36 10.98
CA ALA A 60 -25.35 7.13 10.24
C ALA A 60 -26.78 6.81 10.72
N SER A 61 -27.03 5.57 11.11
CA SER A 61 -28.32 5.10 11.63
C SER A 61 -28.61 5.70 13.01
N ARG A 62 -27.61 5.73 13.91
CA ARG A 62 -27.71 6.36 15.23
C ARG A 62 -28.05 7.85 15.16
N GLU A 63 -27.57 8.53 14.12
CA GLU A 63 -27.79 9.96 13.88
C GLU A 63 -29.03 10.24 13.01
N ASN A 64 -29.84 9.23 12.68
CA ASN A 64 -31.04 9.30 11.82
C ASN A 64 -30.78 9.96 10.44
N LEU A 65 -29.59 9.74 9.86
CA LEU A 65 -29.24 10.27 8.54
C LEU A 65 -29.91 9.46 7.41
N PRO A 66 -30.18 10.05 6.22
CA PRO A 66 -30.81 9.35 5.11
C PRO A 66 -29.83 8.34 4.46
N ILE A 67 -29.89 7.09 4.91
CA ILE A 67 -29.03 6.01 4.41
C ILE A 67 -29.62 5.42 3.13
N LYS A 68 -28.89 5.53 2.01
CA LYS A 68 -29.14 4.71 0.83
C LYS A 68 -28.39 3.38 0.99
N MET A 69 -29.13 2.31 1.29
CA MET A 69 -28.54 0.96 1.37
C MET A 69 -28.34 0.39 -0.03
N SER A 70 -27.08 0.36 -0.49
CA SER A 70 -26.72 -0.34 -1.75
C SER A 70 -26.15 -1.72 -1.44
N MET A 71 -26.90 -2.79 -1.69
CA MET A 71 -26.37 -4.15 -1.57
C MET A 71 -25.37 -4.42 -2.71
N GLY A 72 -24.10 -4.67 -2.40
CA GLY A 72 -23.05 -4.86 -3.41
C GLY A 72 -21.63 -4.66 -2.89
N ARG A 73 -20.64 -4.78 -3.80
CA ARG A 73 -19.20 -4.58 -3.52
C ARG A 73 -18.98 -3.18 -2.96
N VAL A 74 -18.25 -3.09 -1.85
CA VAL A 74 -17.90 -1.80 -1.24
C VAL A 74 -16.91 -1.08 -2.15
N THR A 75 -17.32 0.07 -2.70
CA THR A 75 -16.44 0.92 -3.51
C THR A 75 -16.02 2.16 -2.74
N PRO A 76 -14.89 2.80 -3.10
CA PRO A 76 -14.47 4.06 -2.47
C PRO A 76 -15.55 5.15 -2.58
N GLY A 77 -16.30 5.19 -3.70
CA GLY A 77 -17.41 6.11 -3.89
C GLY A 77 -18.58 5.87 -2.93
N GLN A 78 -18.86 4.62 -2.57
CA GLN A 78 -19.90 4.30 -1.59
C GLN A 78 -19.49 4.74 -0.18
N LEU A 79 -18.26 4.43 0.23
CA LEU A 79 -17.73 4.89 1.53
C LEU A 79 -17.76 6.42 1.62
N MET A 80 -17.34 7.11 0.55
CA MET A 80 -17.44 8.57 0.44
C MET A 80 -18.86 9.09 0.56
N SER A 81 -19.82 8.41 -0.06
CA SER A 81 -21.23 8.82 0.01
C SER A 81 -21.74 8.78 1.45
N TYR A 82 -21.36 7.75 2.23
CA TYR A 82 -21.73 7.67 3.65
C TYR A 82 -21.03 8.74 4.49
N ILE A 83 -19.74 8.98 4.26
CA ILE A 83 -18.97 10.03 4.95
C ILE A 83 -19.57 11.42 4.69
N HIS A 84 -20.02 11.69 3.46
CA HIS A 84 -20.62 12.97 3.09
C HIS A 84 -21.95 13.27 3.78
N LEU A 85 -22.68 12.25 4.25
CA LEU A 85 -23.92 12.44 5.02
C LEU A 85 -23.66 13.20 6.34
N PHE A 86 -22.45 13.10 6.89
CA PHE A 86 -22.07 13.76 8.13
C PHE A 86 -21.62 15.22 7.94
N LYS A 87 -21.37 15.65 6.69
CA LYS A 87 -20.84 17.00 6.39
C LYS A 87 -21.73 18.14 6.90
N ASN A 88 -23.05 17.94 6.86
CA ASN A 88 -24.02 18.95 7.29
C ASN A 88 -24.42 18.84 8.78
N ASN A 89 -23.97 17.81 9.50
CA ASN A 89 -24.28 17.61 10.91
C ASN A 89 -23.00 17.69 11.76
N LEU A 90 -22.66 18.91 12.19
CA LEU A 90 -21.45 19.18 12.99
C LEU A 90 -21.42 18.42 14.32
N LYS A 91 -22.59 18.11 14.92
CA LYS A 91 -22.67 17.32 16.16
C LYS A 91 -22.28 15.87 15.91
N ALA A 92 -22.84 15.25 14.87
CA ALA A 92 -22.49 13.89 14.46
C ALA A 92 -21.02 13.78 14.01
N LEU A 93 -20.50 14.81 13.32
CA LEU A 93 -19.11 14.89 12.88
C LEU A 93 -18.14 14.92 14.07
N GLY A 94 -18.46 15.68 15.12
CA GLY A 94 -17.66 15.73 16.35
C GLY A 94 -17.70 14.41 17.11
N ASN A 95 -18.88 13.80 17.26
CA ASN A 95 -19.07 12.56 17.99
C ASN A 95 -18.43 11.33 17.32
N HIS A 96 -18.35 11.32 15.99
CA HIS A 96 -17.83 10.18 15.20
C HIS A 96 -16.57 10.52 14.40
N CYS A 97 -15.80 11.53 14.83
CA CYS A 97 -14.65 12.04 14.11
C CYS A 97 -13.62 10.94 13.77
N GLY A 98 -13.35 10.01 14.70
CA GLY A 98 -12.39 8.93 14.47
C GLY A 98 -12.80 7.90 13.45
N LEU A 99 -14.06 7.49 13.53
CA LEU A 99 -14.63 6.57 12.57
C LEU A 99 -14.61 7.18 11.16
N LEU A 100 -14.91 8.48 11.04
CA LEU A 100 -14.85 9.19 9.75
C LEU A 100 -13.43 9.37 9.24
N GLN A 101 -12.45 9.62 10.12
CA GLN A 101 -11.02 9.68 9.77
C GLN A 101 -10.52 8.34 9.24
N LEU A 102 -10.88 7.23 9.90
CA LEU A 102 -10.54 5.87 9.44
C LEU A 102 -11.25 5.52 8.12
N GLY A 103 -12.50 5.95 7.96
CA GLY A 103 -13.24 5.81 6.70
C GLY A 103 -12.58 6.55 5.55
N LEU A 104 -12.19 7.82 5.75
CA LEU A 104 -11.47 8.61 4.75
C LEU A 104 -10.09 8.03 4.43
N ALA A 105 -9.35 7.59 5.43
CA ALA A 105 -8.08 6.91 5.24
C ALA A 105 -8.24 5.68 4.34
N THR A 106 -9.27 4.87 4.60
CA THR A 106 -9.60 3.69 3.79
C THR A 106 -9.92 4.09 2.35
N VAL A 107 -10.72 5.13 2.14
CA VAL A 107 -11.02 5.65 0.79
C VAL A 107 -9.76 6.10 0.07
N GLN A 108 -8.88 6.83 0.75
CA GLN A 108 -7.62 7.35 0.18
C GLN A 108 -6.69 6.21 -0.20
N THR A 109 -6.54 5.21 0.66
CA THR A 109 -5.77 3.99 0.37
C THR A 109 -6.34 3.27 -0.86
N LEU A 110 -7.67 3.14 -0.97
CA LEU A 110 -8.29 2.47 -2.12
C LEU A 110 -8.21 3.27 -3.43
N LYS A 111 -8.11 4.60 -3.37
CA LYS A 111 -7.97 5.48 -4.54
C LYS A 111 -6.51 5.72 -4.94
N HIS A 112 -5.54 5.30 -4.13
CA HIS A 112 -4.15 5.61 -4.37
C HIS A 112 -3.65 4.96 -5.68
N PRO A 113 -2.95 5.70 -6.57
CA PRO A 113 -2.55 5.18 -7.87
C PRO A 113 -1.65 3.95 -7.77
N GLN A 114 -0.82 3.86 -6.72
CA GLN A 114 0.06 2.71 -6.51
C GLN A 114 -0.64 1.48 -5.92
N THR A 115 -1.93 1.53 -5.56
CA THR A 115 -2.62 0.37 -4.99
C THR A 115 -2.61 -0.82 -5.95
N ALA A 116 -2.81 -0.57 -7.25
CA ALA A 116 -2.71 -1.61 -8.27
C ALA A 116 -1.28 -2.18 -8.39
N LYS A 117 -0.25 -1.33 -8.27
CA LYS A 117 1.16 -1.75 -8.25
C LYS A 117 1.42 -2.71 -7.09
N TRP A 118 0.96 -2.38 -5.88
CA TRP A 118 1.15 -3.21 -4.70
C TRP A 118 0.35 -4.51 -4.73
N ASP A 119 -0.88 -4.48 -5.25
CA ASP A 119 -1.68 -5.70 -5.47
C ASP A 119 -1.00 -6.65 -6.47
N ASN A 120 -0.45 -6.11 -7.56
CA ASN A 120 0.32 -6.89 -8.53
C ASN A 120 1.61 -7.44 -7.93
N PHE A 121 2.31 -6.66 -7.10
CA PHE A 121 3.51 -7.11 -6.41
C PHE A 121 3.22 -8.26 -5.45
N LEU A 122 2.14 -8.18 -4.68
CA LEU A 122 1.69 -9.26 -3.78
C LEU A 122 1.27 -10.52 -4.57
N ALA A 123 0.59 -10.35 -5.70
CA ALA A 123 0.23 -11.47 -6.57
C ALA A 123 1.50 -12.16 -7.13
N PHE A 124 2.49 -11.36 -7.52
CA PHE A 124 3.78 -11.86 -8.00
C PHE A 124 4.57 -12.56 -6.90
N GLU A 125 4.63 -12.02 -5.69
CA GLU A 125 5.25 -12.69 -4.52
C GLU A 125 4.62 -14.05 -4.28
N ARG A 126 3.28 -14.15 -4.29
CA ARG A 126 2.57 -15.43 -4.15
C ARG A 126 2.90 -16.42 -5.26
N LEU A 127 3.01 -15.95 -6.50
CA LEU A 127 3.39 -16.77 -7.64
C LEU A 127 4.82 -17.33 -7.47
N LEU A 128 5.75 -16.51 -7.00
CA LEU A 128 7.12 -16.92 -6.73
C LEU A 128 7.16 -17.95 -5.59
N LEU A 129 6.42 -17.72 -4.50
CA LEU A 129 6.31 -18.69 -3.40
C LEU A 129 5.75 -20.04 -3.85
N GLN A 130 4.74 -20.05 -4.72
CA GLN A 130 4.23 -21.28 -5.31
C GLN A 130 5.30 -21.95 -6.20
N SER A 131 6.02 -21.17 -7.00
CA SER A 131 7.08 -21.67 -7.89
C SER A 131 8.27 -22.25 -7.10
N ILE A 132 8.59 -21.74 -5.92
CA ILE A 132 9.60 -22.33 -5.02
C ILE A 132 9.17 -23.73 -4.55
N GLY A 133 7.88 -23.94 -4.30
CA GLY A 133 7.36 -25.24 -3.86
C GLY A 133 7.23 -26.26 -5.00
N GLU A 134 7.02 -25.81 -6.24
CA GLU A 134 6.76 -26.68 -7.40
C GLU A 134 7.96 -26.85 -8.34
N SER A 135 8.91 -25.92 -8.35
CA SER A 135 10.00 -25.80 -9.33
C SER A 135 11.37 -25.52 -8.69
N THR A 136 12.43 -25.54 -9.49
CA THR A 136 13.78 -25.17 -9.06
C THR A 136 13.94 -23.65 -8.92
N MET A 137 14.83 -23.21 -8.03
CA MET A 137 15.15 -21.79 -7.82
C MET A 137 15.57 -21.08 -9.12
N SER A 138 16.22 -21.79 -10.06
CA SER A 138 16.59 -21.24 -11.37
C SER A 138 15.37 -20.75 -12.17
N VAL A 139 14.21 -21.41 -12.07
CA VAL A 139 12.96 -20.98 -12.72
C VAL A 139 12.43 -19.70 -12.07
N VAL A 140 12.45 -19.63 -10.73
CA VAL A 140 12.02 -18.47 -9.95
C VAL A 140 12.85 -17.23 -10.31
N LEU A 141 14.17 -17.38 -10.41
CA LEU A 141 15.06 -16.29 -10.84
C LEU A 141 14.79 -15.84 -12.28
N ASN A 142 14.52 -16.78 -13.19
CA ASN A 142 14.16 -16.45 -14.56
C ASN A 142 12.81 -15.71 -14.67
N GLN A 143 11.86 -15.96 -13.77
CA GLN A 143 10.61 -15.21 -13.67
C GLN A 143 10.82 -13.78 -13.14
N LEU A 144 11.84 -13.56 -12.32
CA LEU A 144 12.17 -12.25 -11.75
C LEU A 144 12.95 -11.35 -12.73
N LEU A 145 13.77 -11.93 -13.61
CA LEU A 145 14.53 -11.20 -14.64
C LEU A 145 13.73 -10.16 -15.45
N PRO A 146 12.56 -10.47 -16.05
CA PRO A 146 11.81 -9.49 -16.85
C PRO A 146 11.24 -8.32 -16.03
N MET A 147 11.22 -8.43 -14.69
CA MET A 147 10.79 -7.35 -13.80
C MET A 147 11.93 -6.36 -13.51
N ILE A 148 13.18 -6.78 -13.68
CA ILE A 148 14.35 -5.90 -13.52
C ILE A 148 14.50 -5.06 -14.80
N LYS A 149 13.84 -3.90 -14.80
CA LYS A 149 13.90 -2.95 -15.92
C LYS A 149 14.94 -1.84 -15.66
N PRO A 150 15.70 -1.43 -16.70
CA PRO A 150 16.59 -0.28 -16.64
C PRO A 150 15.81 1.02 -16.39
N SER A 151 16.49 2.01 -15.81
CA SER A 151 15.84 3.25 -15.34
C SER A 151 15.16 4.01 -16.48
N ASN A 152 15.70 3.92 -17.70
CA ASN A 152 15.19 4.54 -18.92
C ASN A 152 13.89 3.92 -19.47
N GLN A 153 13.53 2.71 -19.04
CA GLN A 153 12.33 1.97 -19.48
C GLN A 153 11.29 1.82 -18.37
N ARG A 154 11.58 2.37 -17.18
CA ARG A 154 10.73 2.25 -16.00
C ARG A 154 9.64 3.32 -16.01
N THR A 155 8.40 2.89 -15.80
CA THR A 155 7.24 3.76 -15.52
C THR A 155 6.98 3.82 -14.02
N ASN A 156 6.11 4.73 -13.56
CA ASN A 156 5.74 4.84 -12.13
C ASN A 156 5.06 3.57 -11.58
N ASP A 157 4.55 2.69 -12.44
CA ASP A 157 3.92 1.44 -12.07
C ASP A 157 4.91 0.27 -11.95
N ASP A 158 6.15 0.45 -12.43
CA ASP A 158 7.20 -0.55 -12.34
C ASP A 158 7.89 -0.54 -10.96
N TYR A 159 8.60 -1.62 -10.66
CA TYR A 159 9.25 -1.82 -9.37
C TYR A 159 10.62 -1.14 -9.31
N SER A 160 10.92 -0.55 -8.15
CA SER A 160 12.23 -0.03 -7.84
C SER A 160 13.21 -1.17 -7.58
N PRO A 161 14.53 -0.93 -7.74
CA PRO A 161 15.53 -1.95 -7.49
C PRO A 161 15.57 -2.39 -6.04
N GLU A 162 15.22 -1.51 -5.10
CA GLU A 162 15.06 -1.84 -3.69
C GLU A 162 13.91 -2.81 -3.43
N GLU A 163 12.72 -2.54 -3.99
CA GLU A 163 11.56 -3.43 -3.84
C GLU A 163 11.91 -4.83 -4.35
N LEU A 164 12.58 -4.91 -5.51
CA LEU A 164 13.04 -6.18 -6.08
C LEU A 164 14.13 -6.85 -5.24
N LEU A 165 15.06 -6.08 -4.66
CA LEU A 165 16.11 -6.62 -3.78
C LEU A 165 15.52 -7.17 -2.48
N VAL A 166 14.55 -6.48 -1.88
CA VAL A 166 13.83 -6.96 -0.69
C VAL A 166 13.08 -8.25 -1.00
N LEU A 167 12.39 -8.31 -2.14
CA LEU A 167 11.71 -9.53 -2.60
C LEU A 167 12.71 -10.68 -2.81
N LEU A 168 13.87 -10.41 -3.42
CA LEU A 168 14.92 -11.40 -3.60
C LEU A 168 15.42 -11.95 -2.27
N ILE A 169 15.74 -11.07 -1.31
CA ILE A 169 16.16 -11.46 0.05
C ILE A 169 15.09 -12.33 0.70
N TYR A 170 13.82 -11.95 0.58
CA TYR A 170 12.71 -12.73 1.12
C TYR A 170 12.61 -14.12 0.49
N ILE A 171 12.68 -14.23 -0.84
CA ILE A 171 12.68 -15.52 -1.56
C ILE A 171 13.80 -16.43 -1.03
N TYR A 172 15.04 -15.94 -1.02
CA TYR A 172 16.18 -16.72 -0.53
C TYR A 172 16.05 -17.12 0.94
N SER A 173 15.43 -16.28 1.78
CA SER A 173 15.19 -16.60 3.19
C SER A 173 14.16 -17.71 3.38
N VAL A 174 13.16 -17.80 2.51
CA VAL A 174 12.08 -18.79 2.59
C VAL A 174 12.46 -20.10 1.89
N SER A 175 13.23 -20.03 0.80
CA SER A 175 13.61 -21.21 0.02
C SER A 175 14.53 -22.19 0.74
N GLY A 176 15.19 -21.80 1.84
CA GLY A 176 16.04 -22.69 2.62
C GLY A 176 17.23 -23.23 1.83
N GLU A 177 17.63 -24.47 2.09
CA GLU A 177 18.73 -25.14 1.38
C GLU A 177 18.26 -25.67 0.02
N PHE A 178 18.81 -25.14 -1.06
CA PHE A 178 18.63 -25.63 -2.42
C PHE A 178 19.94 -26.17 -2.97
N SER A 179 19.87 -27.19 -3.82
CA SER A 179 21.03 -27.74 -4.50
C SER A 179 21.60 -26.71 -5.49
N VAL A 180 22.86 -26.32 -5.29
CA VAL A 180 23.56 -25.44 -6.22
C VAL A 180 23.91 -26.23 -7.47
N ASP A 181 23.07 -26.14 -8.50
CA ASP A 181 23.33 -26.67 -9.83
C ASP A 181 23.87 -25.56 -10.77
N LYS A 182 24.34 -25.97 -11.95
CA LYS A 182 24.87 -25.01 -12.94
C LYS A 182 23.79 -24.04 -13.42
N ASP A 183 22.55 -24.50 -13.54
CA ASP A 183 21.43 -23.70 -14.02
C ASP A 183 21.05 -22.59 -13.04
N LEU A 184 21.16 -22.87 -11.73
CA LEU A 184 21.01 -21.90 -10.67
C LEU A 184 22.14 -20.86 -10.72
N GLY A 185 23.39 -21.31 -10.84
CA GLY A 185 24.54 -20.40 -10.96
C GLY A 185 24.40 -19.44 -12.14
N GLU A 186 23.95 -19.94 -13.31
CA GLU A 186 23.66 -19.10 -14.47
C GLU A 186 22.49 -18.14 -14.24
N GLY A 187 21.42 -18.59 -13.58
CA GLY A 187 20.27 -17.75 -13.21
C GLY A 187 20.66 -16.60 -12.28
N GLU A 188 21.45 -16.90 -11.25
CA GLU A 188 21.96 -15.91 -10.31
C GLU A 188 22.84 -14.87 -11.00
N GLU A 189 23.77 -15.31 -11.86
CA GLU A 189 24.65 -14.38 -12.57
C GLU A 189 23.87 -13.44 -13.49
N LYS A 190 22.80 -13.92 -14.13
CA LYS A 190 21.92 -13.06 -14.92
C LYS A 190 21.21 -12.01 -14.05
N VAL A 191 20.66 -12.42 -12.91
CA VAL A 191 19.97 -11.50 -11.98
C VAL A 191 20.95 -10.49 -11.39
N LYS A 192 22.15 -10.93 -10.98
CA LYS A 192 23.22 -10.06 -10.47
C LYS A 192 23.64 -9.03 -11.52
N LYS A 193 23.86 -9.45 -12.77
CA LYS A 193 24.21 -8.52 -13.87
C LYS A 193 23.11 -7.51 -14.14
N ALA A 194 21.85 -7.95 -14.17
CA ALA A 194 20.71 -7.06 -14.38
C ALA A 194 20.60 -6.03 -13.25
N LEU A 195 20.68 -6.45 -11.98
CA LEU A 195 20.65 -5.53 -10.83
C LEU A 195 21.86 -4.58 -10.82
N ALA A 196 23.06 -5.08 -11.11
CA ALA A 196 24.26 -4.24 -11.17
C ALA A 196 24.16 -3.18 -12.27
N GLN A 197 23.64 -3.54 -13.44
CA GLN A 197 23.38 -2.58 -14.52
C GLN A 197 22.39 -1.51 -14.06
N VAL A 198 21.27 -1.92 -13.47
CA VAL A 198 20.26 -0.99 -12.98
C VAL A 198 20.83 -0.04 -11.92
N PHE A 199 21.60 -0.54 -10.95
CA PHE A 199 22.23 0.32 -9.93
C PHE A 199 23.22 1.32 -10.52
N CYS A 200 23.95 0.95 -11.57
CA CYS A 200 24.87 1.86 -12.27
C CYS A 200 24.14 2.94 -13.09
N GLU A 201 22.94 2.65 -13.57
CA GLU A 201 22.12 3.57 -14.37
C GLU A 201 21.26 4.51 -13.50
N GLU A 202 21.16 4.29 -12.18
CA GLU A 202 20.43 5.18 -11.28
C GLU A 202 21.23 6.42 -10.94
N SER A 203 20.67 7.59 -11.26
CA SER A 203 21.27 8.90 -10.99
C SER A 203 21.39 9.20 -9.49
N GLU A 204 20.45 8.68 -8.69
CA GLU A 204 20.48 8.74 -7.24
C GLU A 204 20.10 7.38 -6.64
N LEU A 205 21.09 6.67 -6.10
CA LEU A 205 20.83 5.49 -5.27
C LEU A 205 20.13 5.93 -3.98
N SER A 206 19.17 5.14 -3.52
CA SER A 206 18.52 5.40 -2.25
C SER A 206 19.44 5.20 -1.04
N PRO A 207 19.06 5.69 0.15
CA PRO A 207 19.86 5.53 1.36
C PRO A 207 20.16 4.07 1.73
N LEU A 208 19.26 3.14 1.42
CA LEU A 208 19.47 1.71 1.67
C LEU A 208 20.49 1.13 0.68
N LEU A 209 20.35 1.43 -0.61
CA LEU A 209 21.30 0.98 -1.62
C LEU A 209 22.69 1.59 -1.41
N GLN A 210 22.79 2.88 -1.07
CA GLN A 210 24.06 3.53 -0.72
C GLN A 210 24.77 2.85 0.45
N LYS A 211 24.03 2.39 1.46
CA LYS A 211 24.61 1.63 2.59
C LYS A 211 25.11 0.25 2.16
N ILE A 212 24.39 -0.44 1.29
CA ILE A 212 24.72 -1.79 0.83
C ILE A 212 25.89 -1.76 -0.16
N THR A 213 25.89 -0.83 -1.11
CA THR A 213 26.93 -0.70 -2.14
C THR A 213 28.17 0.05 -1.65
N GLY A 214 28.08 0.72 -0.50
CA GLY A 214 29.17 1.52 0.05
C GLY A 214 29.35 2.87 -0.66
N CYS A 215 28.50 3.22 -1.63
CA CYS A 215 28.48 4.50 -2.31
C CYS A 215 27.92 5.60 -1.38
N ARG A 216 28.72 6.06 -0.42
CA ARG A 216 28.45 7.34 0.24
C ARG A 216 28.59 8.44 -0.80
N LYS A 217 27.52 9.20 -1.05
CA LYS A 217 27.65 10.50 -1.73
C LYS A 217 28.76 11.27 -1.02
N ALA A 218 29.85 11.56 -1.73
CA ALA A 218 30.77 12.59 -1.28
C ALA A 218 29.92 13.86 -1.22
N LEU A 219 29.70 14.38 -0.01
CA LEU A 219 29.13 15.70 0.18
C LEU A 219 30.04 16.69 -0.57
N SER A 220 29.59 17.20 -1.70
CA SER A 220 30.11 18.41 -2.34
C SER A 220 29.15 19.54 -2.06
#